data_AF-A0A5C6XQJ9-F1
#
_entry.id   AF-A0A5C6XQJ9-F1
#
_cell.length_a   1.000
_cell.length_b   1.000
_cell.length_c   1.000
_cell.angle_alpha   90.00
_cell.angle_beta   90.00
_cell.angle_gamma   90.00
#
_symmetry.space_group_name_H-M   'P 1'
#
loop_
_entity.id
_entity.type
_entity.pdbx_description
1 polymer ?
#
loop_
_entity_poly.entity_id
_entity_poly.type
_entity_poly.pdbx_seq_one_letter_code
_entity_poly.pdbx_strand_id
1 'polypeptide(L)'
;MKKELIKTLLEKYEAGTSTLEEEQFLFENADNSDATLQTWATFVERNKIAVPNNLNTTLWDSFQKKKNKTRSIKIGMMSAAASVILLISLFIYKPEQKNLSYHEKEILLNEALNMIADTTPIQSKQRILYEDDLITIYSTND
;
A
#
# COMPACT_ATOMS: atom_id res chain seq x y z
N MET A 1 8.23 16.70 53.12
CA MET A 1 7.32 16.78 51.96
C MET A 1 8.05 17.10 50.66
N LYS A 2 8.85 18.18 50.57
CA LYS A 2 9.50 18.58 49.30
C LYS A 2 10.48 17.55 48.70
N LYS A 3 11.23 16.79 49.53
CA LYS A 3 12.16 15.74 49.07
C LYS A 3 11.48 14.54 48.41
N GLU A 4 10.38 14.05 48.98
CA GLU A 4 9.62 12.92 48.43
C GLU A 4 9.04 13.26 47.03
N LEU A 5 8.57 14.51 46.86
CA LEU A 5 8.08 15.00 45.56
C LEU A 5 9.19 15.08 44.50
N ILE A 6 10.39 15.53 44.89
CA ILE A 6 11.53 15.58 43.95
C ILE A 6 11.92 14.16 43.52
N LYS A 7 11.90 13.20 44.45
CA LYS A 7 12.21 11.80 44.14
C LYS A 7 11.21 11.19 43.17
N THR A 8 9.90 11.38 43.38
CA THR A 8 8.88 10.86 42.45
C THR A 8 8.94 11.53 41.08
N LEU A 9 9.27 12.82 41.03
CA LEU A 9 9.51 13.53 39.76
C LEU A 9 10.74 13.02 39.03
N LEU A 10 11.82 12.71 39.75
CA LEU A 10 13.01 12.11 39.16
C LEU A 10 12.70 10.73 38.55
N GLU A 11 11.96 9.88 39.27
CA GLU A 11 11.53 8.57 38.76
C GLU A 11 10.67 8.71 37.49
N LYS A 12 9.76 9.70 37.45
CA LYS A 12 8.97 10.00 36.25
C LYS A 12 9.83 10.50 35.07
N TYR A 13 10.81 11.34 35.35
CA TYR A 13 11.76 11.86 34.37
C TYR A 13 12.61 10.74 33.77
N GLU A 14 13.17 9.87 34.61
CA GLU A 14 13.93 8.69 34.17
C GLU A 14 13.06 7.71 33.35
N ALA A 15 11.77 7.59 33.68
CA ALA A 15 10.81 6.79 32.93
C ALA A 15 10.31 7.46 31.62
N GLY A 16 10.64 8.73 31.36
CA GLY A 16 10.16 9.47 30.19
C GLY A 16 8.65 9.77 30.23
N THR A 17 8.06 9.85 31.42
CA THR A 17 6.62 10.09 31.64
C THR A 17 6.33 11.46 32.27
N SER A 18 7.37 12.26 32.51
CA SER A 18 7.26 13.63 33.01
C SER A 18 6.66 14.56 31.98
N THR A 19 5.93 15.56 32.48
CA THR A 19 5.48 16.71 31.69
C THR A 19 6.55 17.80 31.66
N LEU A 20 6.45 18.72 30.70
CA LEU A 20 7.41 19.82 30.56
C LEU A 20 7.44 20.74 31.80
N GLU A 21 6.28 20.96 32.42
CA GLU A 21 6.17 21.77 33.65
C GLU A 21 6.84 21.07 34.85
N GLU A 22 6.67 19.75 34.96
CA GLU A 22 7.32 18.92 35.97
C GLU A 22 8.85 18.92 35.82
N GLU A 23 9.35 18.84 34.59
CA GLU A 23 10.79 18.92 34.29
C GLU A 23 11.35 20.29 34.62
N GLN A 24 10.65 21.36 34.24
CA GLN A 24 11.06 22.72 34.59
C GLN A 24 11.16 22.89 36.11
N PHE A 25 10.15 22.44 36.86
CA PHE A 25 10.16 22.47 38.31
C PHE A 25 11.32 21.64 38.90
N LEU A 26 11.61 20.46 38.34
CA LEU A 26 12.68 19.56 38.78
C LEU A 26 14.05 20.24 38.66
N PHE A 27 14.32 20.87 37.51
CA PHE A 27 15.61 21.54 37.25
C PHE A 27 15.75 22.89 37.96
N GLU A 28 14.66 23.64 38.16
CA GLU A 28 14.69 24.89 38.95
C GLU A 28 14.92 24.65 40.45
N ASN A 29 14.56 23.47 40.96
CA ASN A 29 14.73 23.10 42.37
C ASN A 29 15.94 22.19 42.61
N ALA A 30 16.82 22.02 41.62
CA ALA A 30 17.96 21.12 41.67
C ALA A 30 18.96 21.45 42.80
N ASP A 31 19.08 22.72 43.19
CA ASP A 31 19.97 23.13 44.30
C ASP A 31 19.55 22.57 45.67
N ASN A 32 18.30 22.14 45.82
CA ASN A 32 17.78 21.55 47.05
C ASN A 32 17.79 20.01 47.04
N SER A 33 18.45 19.41 46.04
CA SER A 33 18.43 17.97 45.77
C SER A 33 19.82 17.33 45.90
N ASP A 34 19.94 16.07 45.49
CA ASP A 34 21.20 15.33 45.56
C ASP A 34 22.25 15.89 44.57
N ALA A 35 23.54 15.73 44.91
CA ALA A 35 24.66 16.27 44.13
C ALA A 35 24.69 15.78 42.66
N THR A 36 24.15 14.59 42.40
CA THR A 36 23.98 14.03 41.05
C THR A 36 23.00 14.85 40.22
N LEU A 37 21.83 15.16 40.77
CA LEU A 37 20.80 15.93 40.07
C LEU A 37 21.25 17.37 39.82
N GLN A 38 22.00 17.96 40.75
CA GLN A 38 22.60 19.29 40.55
C GLN A 38 23.61 19.30 39.39
N THR A 39 24.44 18.25 39.29
CA THR A 39 25.39 18.10 38.17
C THR A 39 24.66 17.96 36.83
N TRP A 40 23.59 17.15 36.81
CA TRP A 40 22.73 16.98 35.64
C TRP A 40 22.00 18.25 35.24
N ALA A 41 21.42 18.97 36.20
CA ALA A 41 20.75 20.25 35.95
C ALA A 41 21.72 21.26 35.33
N THR A 42 22.93 21.36 35.87
CA THR A 42 24.00 22.23 35.33
C THR A 42 24.37 21.83 33.91
N PHE A 43 24.45 20.53 33.61
CA PHE A 43 24.73 20.05 32.26
C PHE A 43 23.60 20.42 31.28
N VAL A 44 22.34 20.17 31.66
CA VAL A 44 21.16 20.49 30.83
C VAL A 44 21.10 21.98 30.54
N GLU A 45 21.29 22.82 31.56
CA GLU A 45 21.25 24.28 31.42
C GLU A 45 22.35 24.78 30.47
N ARG A 46 23.59 24.28 30.62
CA ARG A 46 24.73 24.67 29.77
C ARG A 46 24.58 24.26 28.31
N ASN A 47 23.91 23.14 28.06
CA ASN A 47 23.73 22.60 26.70
C ASN A 47 22.37 22.98 26.08
N LYS A 48 21.54 23.76 26.79
CA LYS A 48 20.26 24.21 26.27
C LYS A 48 20.48 25.20 25.13
N ILE A 49 20.13 24.79 23.92
CA ILE A 49 20.20 25.63 22.73
C ILE A 49 18.89 26.42 22.63
N ALA A 50 19.00 27.71 22.29
CA ALA A 50 17.82 28.53 22.00
C ALA A 50 17.05 27.94 20.82
N VAL A 51 15.73 27.82 20.99
CA VAL A 51 14.85 27.32 19.93
C VAL A 51 14.93 28.30 18.74
N PRO A 52 15.31 27.85 17.53
CA PRO A 52 15.37 28.74 16.38
C PRO A 52 13.96 29.20 16.00
N ASN A 53 13.82 30.48 15.64
CA ASN A 53 12.52 31.12 15.33
C ASN A 53 11.70 30.39 14.24
N ASN A 54 12.37 29.63 13.38
CA ASN A 54 11.79 28.91 12.25
C ASN A 54 11.78 27.37 12.44
N LEU A 55 11.88 26.87 13.68
CA LEU A 55 11.89 25.42 13.93
C LEU A 55 10.60 24.74 13.43
N ASN A 56 9.44 25.30 13.80
CA ASN A 56 8.14 24.73 13.44
C ASN A 56 7.93 24.70 11.92
N THR A 57 8.26 25.78 11.23
CA THR A 57 8.13 25.85 9.76
C THR A 57 9.07 24.85 9.10
N THR A 58 10.32 24.75 9.58
CA THR A 58 11.32 23.82 9.04
C THR A 58 10.90 22.36 9.22
N LEU A 59 10.36 22.01 10.41
CA LEU A 59 9.83 20.67 10.67
C LEU A 59 8.64 20.38 9.77
N TRP A 60 7.68 21.30 9.68
CA TRP A 60 6.49 21.14 8.84
C TRP A 60 6.84 20.92 7.36
N ASP A 61 7.77 21.71 6.84
CA ASP A 61 8.25 21.58 5.46
C ASP A 61 8.97 20.24 5.23
N SER A 62 9.71 19.75 6.23
CA SER A 62 10.39 18.45 6.15
C SER A 62 9.41 17.28 6.01
N PHE A 63 8.25 17.34 6.69
CA PHE A 63 7.18 16.33 6.58
C PHE A 63 6.46 16.43 5.23
N GLN A 64 6.25 17.64 4.73
CA GLN A 64 5.56 17.90 3.47
C GLN A 64 6.38 17.51 2.23
N LYS A 65 7.72 17.52 2.31
CA LYS A 65 8.61 17.20 1.18
C LYS A 65 8.39 15.80 0.58
N LYS A 66 7.70 14.89 1.29
CA LYS A 66 7.25 13.58 0.76
C LYS A 66 6.12 13.68 -0.27
N LYS A 67 5.39 14.80 -0.37
CA LYS A 67 4.36 15.06 -1.39
C LYS A 67 4.93 15.77 -2.62
N ASN A 68 5.99 15.23 -3.24
CA ASN A 68 6.52 15.76 -4.49
C ASN A 68 5.51 15.55 -5.65
N LYS A 69 4.63 16.54 -5.83
CA LYS A 69 3.61 16.67 -6.89
C LYS A 69 4.19 16.62 -8.30
N THR A 70 5.50 16.81 -8.46
CA THR A 70 6.20 16.77 -9.76
C THR A 70 6.37 15.35 -10.33
N ARG A 71 6.30 14.29 -9.51
CA ARG A 71 6.42 12.91 -9.99
C ARG A 71 5.14 12.42 -10.66
N SER A 72 3.96 12.85 -10.20
CA SER A 72 2.67 12.43 -10.76
C SER A 72 2.41 13.00 -12.16
N ILE A 73 2.84 14.22 -12.45
CA ILE A 73 2.65 14.86 -13.77
C ILE A 73 3.47 14.13 -14.85
N LYS A 74 4.71 13.74 -14.55
CA LYS A 74 5.56 12.98 -15.49
C LYS A 74 5.00 11.58 -15.78
N ILE A 75 4.47 10.91 -14.76
CA ILE A 75 3.83 9.59 -14.89
C ILE A 75 2.54 9.70 -15.72
N GLY A 76 1.72 10.73 -15.49
CA GLY A 76 0.50 10.97 -16.28
C GLY A 76 0.79 11.20 -17.77
N MET A 77 1.81 12.00 -18.08
CA MET A 77 2.21 12.27 -19.46
C MET A 77 2.77 11.02 -20.18
N MET A 78 3.53 10.18 -19.45
CA MET A 78 4.07 8.93 -19.98
C MET A 78 2.98 7.87 -20.21
N SER A 79 1.96 7.82 -19.34
CA SER A 79 0.79 6.94 -19.51
C SER A 79 -0.05 7.32 -20.73
N ALA A 80 -0.28 8.61 -20.96
CA ALA A 80 -0.99 9.09 -22.14
C ALA A 80 -0.25 8.73 -23.43
N ALA A 81 1.08 8.93 -23.47
CA ALA A 81 1.90 8.57 -24.63
C ALA A 81 1.88 7.06 -24.92
N ALA A 82 1.99 6.21 -23.89
CA ALA A 82 1.95 4.76 -24.05
C ALA A 82 0.62 4.25 -24.64
N SER A 83 -0.52 4.82 -24.21
CA SER A 83 -1.83 4.45 -24.73
C SER A 83 -1.98 4.78 -26.23
N VAL A 84 -1.50 5.97 -26.65
CA VAL A 84 -1.53 6.37 -28.06
C VAL A 84 -0.63 5.47 -28.91
N ILE A 85 0.58 5.17 -28.43
CA ILE A 85 1.51 4.26 -29.12
C ILE A 85 0.92 2.85 -29.25
N LEU A 86 0.25 2.35 -28.22
CA LEU A 86 -0.39 1.04 -28.24
C LEU A 86 -1.51 0.99 -29.30
N LEU A 87 -2.37 2.01 -29.35
CA LEU A 87 -3.43 2.08 -30.37
C LEU A 87 -2.86 2.13 -31.80
N ILE A 88 -1.78 2.88 -32.01
CA ILE A 88 -1.09 2.93 -33.30
C ILE A 88 -0.49 1.56 -33.64
N SER A 89 0.14 0.87 -32.68
CA SER A 89 0.68 -0.47 -32.91
C SER A 89 -0.38 -1.50 -33.28
N LEU A 90 -1.56 -1.47 -32.63
CA LEU A 90 -2.66 -2.36 -32.96
C LEU A 90 -3.27 -2.04 -34.33
N PHE A 91 -3.31 -0.77 -34.73
CA PHE A 91 -3.82 -0.37 -36.04
C PHE A 91 -2.90 -0.82 -37.18
N ILE A 92 -1.58 -0.74 -36.99
CA ILE A 92 -0.59 -1.15 -37.99
C ILE A 92 -0.39 -2.68 -37.98
N TYR A 93 -0.55 -3.33 -36.82
CA TYR A 93 -0.42 -4.76 -36.69
C TYR A 93 -1.58 -5.48 -37.36
N LYS A 94 -1.36 -5.88 -38.61
CA LYS A 94 -2.16 -6.89 -39.30
C LYS A 94 -1.45 -8.23 -39.11
N PRO A 95 -1.85 -9.08 -38.16
CA PRO A 95 -1.31 -10.42 -38.10
C PRO A 95 -1.62 -11.08 -39.45
N GLU A 96 -0.59 -11.61 -40.09
CA GLU A 96 -0.75 -12.38 -41.32
C GLU A 96 -1.64 -13.57 -40.98
N GLN A 97 -2.92 -13.49 -41.38
CA GLN A 97 -3.82 -14.61 -41.25
C GLN A 97 -3.32 -15.66 -42.24
N LYS A 98 -2.54 -16.63 -41.73
CA LYS A 98 -2.21 -17.83 -42.49
C LYS A 98 -3.55 -18.47 -42.87
N ASN A 99 -3.96 -18.29 -44.12
CA ASN A 99 -5.20 -18.85 -44.64
C ASN A 99 -5.04 -20.37 -44.65
N LEU A 100 -5.47 -21.02 -43.57
CA LEU A 100 -5.43 -22.46 -43.44
C LEU A 100 -6.28 -23.09 -44.54
N SER A 101 -5.73 -24.12 -45.19
CA SER A 101 -6.51 -24.95 -46.12
C SER A 101 -7.67 -25.62 -45.38
N TYR A 102 -8.74 -25.96 -46.10
CA TYR A 102 -9.87 -26.69 -45.52
C TYR A 102 -9.43 -27.96 -44.78
N HIS A 103 -8.43 -28.66 -45.32
CA HIS A 103 -7.87 -29.84 -44.70
C HIS A 103 -7.18 -29.53 -43.35
N GLU A 104 -6.42 -28.44 -43.27
CA GLU A 104 -5.74 -28.05 -42.03
C GLU A 104 -6.75 -27.63 -40.94
N LYS A 105 -7.85 -26.98 -41.35
CA LYS A 105 -8.95 -26.63 -40.45
C LYS A 105 -9.64 -27.87 -39.89
N GLU A 106 -9.83 -28.90 -40.72
CA GLU A 106 -10.42 -30.17 -40.31
C GLU A 106 -9.56 -30.92 -39.28
N ILE A 107 -8.22 -30.93 -39.48
CA ILE A 107 -7.29 -31.54 -38.52
C ILE A 107 -7.38 -30.84 -37.16
N LEU A 108 -7.32 -29.51 -37.13
CA LEU A 108 -7.39 -28.74 -35.88
C LEU A 108 -8.73 -28.89 -35.17
N LEU A 109 -9.84 -28.97 -35.93
CA LEU A 109 -11.16 -29.21 -35.36
C LEU A 109 -11.23 -30.59 -34.69
N ASN A 110 -10.74 -31.63 -35.36
CA ASN A 110 -10.73 -32.98 -34.82
C ASN A 110 -9.80 -33.08 -33.59
N GLU A 111 -8.68 -32.37 -33.60
CA GLU A 111 -7.78 -32.28 -32.43
C GLU A 111 -8.49 -31.62 -31.24
N ALA A 112 -9.16 -30.49 -31.45
CA ALA A 112 -9.91 -29.81 -30.40
C ALA A 112 -11.09 -30.65 -29.88
N LEU A 113 -11.81 -31.35 -30.76
CA LEU A 113 -12.89 -32.25 -30.36
C LEU A 113 -12.37 -33.43 -29.53
N ASN A 114 -11.22 -33.99 -29.90
CA ASN A 114 -10.59 -35.06 -29.12
C ASN A 114 -10.12 -34.58 -27.74
N MET A 115 -9.65 -33.33 -27.61
CA MET A 115 -9.32 -32.74 -26.31
C MET A 115 -10.53 -32.60 -25.37
N ILE A 116 -11.74 -32.51 -25.93
CA ILE A 116 -13.00 -32.42 -25.17
C ILE A 116 -13.61 -33.81 -24.91
N ALA A 117 -13.38 -34.77 -25.81
CA ALA A 117 -13.99 -36.10 -25.77
C ALA A 117 -13.58 -36.96 -24.56
N ASP A 118 -12.50 -36.61 -23.84
CA ASP A 118 -12.07 -37.31 -22.63
C ASP A 118 -12.89 -36.97 -21.37
N THR A 119 -13.89 -36.08 -21.46
CA THR A 119 -14.89 -35.93 -20.39
C THR A 119 -16.07 -36.88 -20.65
N THR A 120 -16.13 -37.96 -19.87
CA THR A 120 -17.27 -38.89 -19.82
C THR A 120 -18.61 -38.13 -19.88
N PRO A 121 -19.52 -38.42 -20.83
CA PRO A 121 -20.83 -37.81 -20.82
C PRO A 121 -21.55 -38.27 -19.55
N ILE A 122 -21.91 -37.32 -18.70
CA ILE A 122 -22.85 -37.57 -17.62
C ILE A 122 -24.15 -37.96 -18.35
N GLN A 123 -24.46 -39.26 -18.40
CA GLN A 123 -25.77 -39.75 -18.79
C GLN A 123 -26.77 -39.30 -17.72
N SER A 124 -27.15 -38.03 -17.75
CA SER A 124 -28.36 -37.59 -17.10
C SER A 124 -29.51 -38.24 -17.85
N LYS A 125 -30.34 -38.98 -17.12
CA LYS A 125 -31.59 -39.63 -17.57
C LYS A 125 -32.66 -38.59 -17.94
N GLN A 126 -32.29 -37.59 -18.75
CA GLN A 126 -33.12 -36.47 -19.16
C GLN A 126 -33.36 -36.57 -20.66
N ARG A 127 -34.63 -36.66 -21.05
CA ARG A 127 -35.01 -36.72 -22.46
C ARG A 127 -35.09 -35.29 -22.99
N ILE A 128 -34.29 -34.97 -24.00
CA ILE A 128 -34.38 -33.69 -24.71
C ILE A 128 -35.69 -33.70 -25.51
N LEU A 129 -36.54 -32.70 -25.24
CA LEU A 129 -37.81 -32.54 -25.95
C LEU A 129 -37.69 -31.57 -27.13
N TYR A 130 -36.79 -30.59 -27.02
CA TYR A 130 -36.56 -29.57 -28.05
C TYR A 130 -35.18 -28.94 -27.89
N GLU A 131 -34.50 -28.68 -29.01
CA GLU A 131 -33.18 -28.06 -29.08
C GLU A 131 -33.08 -27.14 -30.31
N ASP A 132 -32.59 -25.92 -30.09
CA ASP A 132 -32.24 -24.92 -31.10
C ASP A 132 -31.04 -24.10 -30.60
N ASP A 133 -30.43 -23.28 -31.47
CA ASP A 133 -29.18 -22.53 -31.21
C ASP A 133 -29.23 -21.61 -29.97
N LEU A 134 -30.44 -21.28 -29.48
CA LEU A 134 -30.66 -20.39 -28.34
C LEU A 134 -31.15 -21.08 -27.06
N ILE A 135 -31.86 -22.22 -27.14
CA ILE A 135 -32.51 -22.83 -25.96
C ILE A 135 -32.59 -24.36 -26.10
N THR A 136 -32.28 -25.08 -25.02
CA THR A 136 -32.53 -26.52 -24.88
C THR A 136 -33.52 -26.80 -23.76
N ILE A 137 -34.57 -27.57 -24.05
CA ILE A 137 -35.63 -27.95 -23.09
C ILE A 137 -35.54 -29.44 -22.76
N TYR A 138 -35.43 -29.74 -21.46
CA TYR A 138 -35.31 -31.10 -20.93
C TYR A 138 -36.55 -31.53 -20.15
N SER A 139 -36.91 -32.80 -20.25
CA SER A 139 -37.90 -33.45 -19.36
C SER A 139 -37.21 -34.48 -18.49
N THR A 140 -37.45 -34.40 -17.18
CA THR A 140 -37.10 -35.43 -16.20
C THR A 140 -38.22 -36.46 -16.15
N ASN A 141 -37.91 -37.70 -16.50
CA ASN A 141 -38.80 -38.82 -16.23
C ASN A 141 -38.47 -39.34 -14.83
N ASP A 142 -39.36 -39.13 -13.87
CA ASP A 142 -39.46 -40.05 -12.72
C ASP A 142 -39.90 -41.44 -13.24
#